data_AF-A0A133V786-F1
#
_entry.id   AF-A0A133V786-F1
#
_cell.length_a   1.000
_cell.length_b   1.000
_cell.length_c   1.000
_cell.angle_alpha   90.00
_cell.angle_beta   90.00
_cell.angle_gamma   90.00
#
_symmetry.space_group_name_H-M   'P 1'
#
loop_
_entity.id
_entity.type
_entity.pdbx_description
1 polymer ?
#
loop_
_entity_poly.entity_id
_entity_poly.type
_entity_poly.pdbx_seq_one_letter_code
_entity_poly.pdbx_strand_id
1 'polypeptide(L)'
;GEVEDVRFGGGVDAPELHPQEPGGEEAKNLVSELCPTGMQVYLDLDDLADENPGSAGPFRDKYERLVAVIYVQKDNSWINVNAKVLKWGQQEYPNHDWLKYSYIIRSLTRMWMIG
;
A
#
# COMPACT_ATOMS: atom_id res chain seq x y z
N GLY A 1 1.38 -21.34 9.74
CA GLY A 1 1.48 -19.90 9.50
C GLY A 1 0.15 -19.29 9.81
N GLU A 2 0.15 -18.08 10.35
CA GLU A 2 -1.08 -17.29 10.50
C GLU A 2 -1.43 -16.68 9.15
N VAL A 3 -2.73 -16.48 8.90
CA VAL A 3 -3.21 -15.80 7.70
C VAL A 3 -3.32 -14.32 8.04
N GLU A 4 -2.67 -13.48 7.24
CA GLU A 4 -2.62 -12.04 7.44
C GLU A 4 -3.20 -11.30 6.24
N ASP A 5 -4.02 -10.30 6.51
CA ASP A 5 -4.48 -9.36 5.49
C ASP A 5 -3.47 -8.21 5.37
N VAL A 6 -3.06 -7.92 4.14
CA VAL A 6 -2.07 -6.87 3.84
C VAL A 6 -2.70 -5.81 2.94
N ARG A 7 -2.62 -4.54 3.36
CA ARG A 7 -2.95 -3.36 2.56
C ARG A 7 -1.68 -2.77 1.95
N PHE A 8 -1.80 -2.24 0.74
CA PHE A 8 -0.72 -1.48 0.13
C PHE A 8 -0.36 -0.25 0.97
N GLY A 9 0.90 -0.21 1.43
CA GLY A 9 1.55 0.96 1.99
C GLY A 9 2.10 1.91 0.90
N GLY A 10 2.79 2.97 1.34
CA GLY A 10 3.38 3.96 0.43
C GLY A 10 2.37 4.90 -0.25
N GLY A 11 1.15 4.97 0.29
CA GLY A 11 0.10 5.89 -0.17
C GLY A 11 -0.72 5.38 -1.36
N VAL A 12 -0.58 4.12 -1.78
CA VAL A 12 -1.41 3.55 -2.86
C VAL A 12 -2.81 3.24 -2.33
N ASP A 13 -3.83 3.79 -2.98
CA ASP A 13 -5.25 3.57 -2.68
C ASP A 13 -5.92 2.99 -3.93
N ALA A 14 -5.89 1.67 -4.05
CA ALA A 14 -6.58 0.99 -5.15
C ALA A 14 -8.11 1.02 -4.93
N PRO A 15 -8.92 1.08 -6.00
CA PRO A 15 -10.37 1.10 -5.90
C PRO A 15 -10.92 -0.09 -5.11
N GLU A 16 -11.94 0.17 -4.29
CA GLU A 16 -12.59 -0.85 -3.45
C GLU A 16 -13.52 -1.74 -4.29
N LEU A 17 -13.67 -3.01 -3.88
CA LEU A 17 -14.59 -3.95 -4.53
C LEU A 17 -16.02 -3.86 -3.97
N HIS A 18 -16.17 -3.28 -2.77
CA HIS A 18 -17.44 -3.15 -2.06
C HIS A 18 -17.55 -1.81 -1.31
N PRO A 19 -18.29 -0.80 -1.85
CA PRO A 19 -18.99 -0.83 -3.14
C PRO A 19 -18.03 -1.00 -4.32
N GLN A 20 -18.50 -1.56 -5.43
CA GLN A 20 -17.64 -1.81 -6.59
C GLN A 20 -17.29 -0.50 -7.28
N GLU A 21 -16.05 -0.07 -7.12
CA GLU A 21 -15.50 1.11 -7.77
C GLU A 21 -14.91 0.74 -9.14
N PRO A 22 -14.95 1.65 -10.14
CA PRO A 22 -14.40 1.32 -11.44
C PRO A 22 -12.88 1.11 -11.36
N GLY A 23 -12.40 0.03 -11.97
CA GLY A 23 -10.99 -0.40 -11.87
C GLY A 23 -10.69 -1.36 -10.72
N GLY A 24 -11.65 -1.65 -9.82
CA GLY A 24 -11.44 -2.54 -8.68
C GLY A 24 -11.18 -4.00 -9.08
N GLU A 25 -11.99 -4.56 -10.00
CA GLU A 25 -11.79 -5.95 -10.47
C GLU A 25 -10.52 -6.07 -11.31
N GLU A 26 -10.23 -5.07 -12.14
CA GLU A 26 -9.04 -5.02 -12.96
C GLU A 26 -7.77 -4.90 -12.10
N ALA A 27 -7.80 -4.09 -11.04
CA ALA A 27 -6.72 -4.01 -10.06
C ALA A 27 -6.49 -5.34 -9.34
N LYS A 28 -7.58 -6.00 -8.91
CA LYS A 28 -7.52 -7.33 -8.28
C LYS A 28 -6.91 -8.38 -9.21
N ASN A 29 -7.32 -8.38 -10.48
CA ASN A 29 -6.79 -9.30 -11.49
C ASN A 29 -5.30 -9.04 -11.74
N LEU A 30 -4.89 -7.78 -11.88
CA LEU A 30 -3.48 -7.40 -12.02
C LEU A 30 -2.64 -7.89 -10.83
N VAL A 31 -3.11 -7.68 -9.59
CA VAL A 31 -2.41 -8.17 -8.40
C VAL A 31 -2.32 -9.70 -8.40
N SER A 32 -3.38 -10.40 -8.79
CA SER A 32 -3.40 -11.87 -8.87
C SER A 32 -2.42 -12.41 -9.92
N GLU A 33 -2.18 -11.67 -11.01
CA GLU A 33 -1.18 -12.01 -12.04
C GLU A 33 0.25 -11.72 -11.59
N LEU A 34 0.46 -10.61 -10.87
CA LEU A 34 1.76 -10.23 -10.32
C LEU A 34 2.18 -11.12 -9.15
N CYS A 35 1.20 -11.54 -8.34
CA CYS A 35 1.38 -12.30 -7.11
C CYS A 35 0.36 -13.46 -7.04
N PRO A 36 0.54 -14.51 -7.85
CA PRO A 36 -0.34 -15.68 -7.82
C PRO A 36 -0.30 -16.39 -6.46
N THR A 37 -1.41 -17.02 -6.09
CA THR A 37 -1.53 -17.80 -4.86
C THR A 37 -0.40 -18.83 -4.73
N GLY A 38 0.22 -18.88 -3.54
CA GLY A 38 1.34 -19.77 -3.25
C GLY A 38 2.72 -19.19 -3.59
N MET A 39 2.77 -17.98 -4.19
CA MET A 39 4.02 -17.25 -4.38
C MET A 39 4.54 -16.70 -3.05
N GLN A 40 5.85 -16.75 -2.85
CA GLN A 40 6.49 -16.06 -1.74
C GLN A 40 6.54 -14.55 -2.02
N VAL A 41 6.06 -13.77 -1.06
CA VAL A 41 6.11 -12.31 -1.08
C VAL A 41 7.04 -11.80 0.02
N TYR A 42 7.56 -10.60 -0.18
CA TYR A 42 8.40 -9.89 0.77
C TYR A 42 7.72 -8.57 1.11
N LEU A 43 7.60 -8.29 2.40
CA LEU A 43 6.88 -7.13 2.91
C LEU A 43 7.88 -6.17 3.53
N ASP A 44 7.88 -4.94 3.02
CA ASP A 44 8.54 -3.79 3.65
C ASP A 44 7.47 -3.05 4.45
N LEU A 45 7.43 -3.30 5.75
CA LEU A 45 6.37 -2.85 6.65
C LEU A 45 6.48 -1.35 6.90
N ASP A 46 5.34 -0.66 6.97
CA ASP A 46 5.30 0.79 7.14
C ASP A 46 5.55 1.18 8.61
N ASP A 47 6.77 1.62 8.92
CA ASP A 47 7.16 2.09 10.27
C ASP A 47 6.26 3.22 10.81
N LEU A 48 5.58 3.99 9.95
CA LEU A 48 4.63 5.01 10.42
C LEU A 48 3.33 4.39 10.97
N ALA A 49 3.06 3.12 10.64
CA ALA A 49 1.98 2.33 11.20
C ALA A 49 2.39 1.54 12.45
N ASP A 50 3.64 1.66 12.93
CA ASP A 50 4.15 0.95 14.12
C ASP A 50 3.37 1.33 15.41
N GLU A 51 3.07 2.62 15.60
CA GLU A 51 2.40 3.14 16.80
C GLU A 51 0.96 3.58 16.54
N ASN A 52 0.18 2.87 15.72
CA ASN A 52 -1.21 3.26 15.49
C ASN A 52 -2.06 2.93 16.75
N PRO A 53 -2.51 3.93 17.53
CA PRO A 53 -3.12 3.72 18.86
C PRO A 53 -4.50 3.06 18.80
N GLY A 54 -5.05 2.85 17.58
CA GLY A 54 -6.30 2.14 17.34
C GLY A 54 -6.12 0.75 16.72
N SER A 55 -4.90 0.22 16.67
CA SER A 55 -4.60 -1.11 16.12
C SER A 55 -4.17 -2.10 17.20
N ALA A 56 -4.36 -3.40 16.98
CA ALA A 56 -4.01 -4.48 17.89
C ALA A 56 -2.51 -4.85 17.88
N GLY A 57 -1.72 -4.22 17.01
CA GLY A 57 -0.29 -4.49 16.91
C GLY A 57 0.44 -3.57 15.92
N PRO A 58 1.77 -3.65 15.87
CA PRO A 58 2.58 -2.77 15.04
C PRO A 58 2.34 -2.99 13.55
N PHE A 59 2.58 -1.94 12.77
CA PHE A 59 2.47 -1.91 11.31
C PHE A 59 1.06 -2.16 10.77
N ARG A 60 0.03 -1.91 11.60
CA ARG A 60 -1.37 -2.17 11.24
C ARG A 60 -2.18 -0.89 11.08
N ASP A 61 -3.10 -0.93 10.12
CA ASP A 61 -4.14 0.09 10.04
C ASP A 61 -5.25 -0.15 11.07
N LYS A 62 -6.21 0.78 11.14
CA LYS A 62 -7.35 0.71 12.07
C LYS A 62 -8.31 -0.47 11.82
N TYR A 63 -8.10 -1.25 10.77
CA TYR A 63 -8.85 -2.46 10.44
C TYR A 63 -8.01 -3.72 10.66
N GLU A 64 -6.90 -3.61 11.40
CA GLU A 64 -6.00 -4.72 11.74
C GLU A 64 -5.26 -5.34 10.55
N ARG A 65 -5.13 -4.61 9.43
CA ARG A 65 -4.38 -5.10 8.25
C ARG A 65 -2.94 -4.61 8.33
N LEU A 66 -1.98 -5.48 8.00
CA LEU A 66 -0.59 -5.06 7.83
C LEU A 66 -0.49 -4.03 6.70
N VAL A 67 0.28 -2.97 6.89
CA VAL A 67 0.53 -1.94 5.86
C VAL A 67 1.95 -2.13 5.35
N ALA A 68 2.10 -2.40 4.05
CA ALA A 68 3.41 -2.72 3.49
C ALA A 68 3.60 -2.32 2.03
N VAL A 69 4.84 -2.04 1.65
CA VAL A 69 5.26 -2.14 0.24
C VAL A 69 5.56 -3.60 -0.07
N ILE A 70 4.88 -4.13 -1.08
CA ILE A 70 4.93 -5.56 -1.41
C ILE A 70 5.90 -5.79 -2.55
N TYR A 71 6.83 -6.73 -2.35
CA TYR A 71 7.78 -7.17 -3.35
C TYR A 71 7.60 -8.65 -3.68
N VAL A 72 7.74 -8.99 -4.95
CA VAL A 72 7.85 -10.37 -5.42
C VAL A 72 9.13 -10.52 -6.24
N GLN A 73 9.76 -11.69 -6.15
CA GLN A 73 10.90 -12.03 -6.99
C GLN A 73 10.45 -12.90 -8.16
N LYS A 74 10.68 -12.43 -9.40
CA LYS A 74 10.32 -13.14 -10.63
C LYS A 74 11.47 -13.00 -11.63
N ASP A 75 11.92 -14.11 -12.22
CA ASP A 75 12.99 -14.14 -13.22
C ASP A 75 14.25 -13.35 -12.79
N ASN A 76 14.73 -13.62 -11.57
CA ASN A 76 15.86 -12.93 -10.92
C ASN A 76 15.69 -11.41 -10.75
N SER A 77 14.47 -10.87 -10.93
CA SER A 77 14.16 -9.45 -10.78
C SER A 77 13.20 -9.22 -9.63
N TRP A 78 13.42 -8.14 -8.89
CA TRP A 78 12.50 -7.67 -7.85
C TRP A 78 11.43 -6.79 -8.46
N ILE A 79 10.17 -7.12 -8.19
CA ILE A 79 9.00 -6.36 -8.65
C ILE A 79 8.34 -5.74 -7.42
N ASN A 80 8.30 -4.41 -7.38
CA ASN A 80 7.46 -3.66 -6.45
C ASN A 80 6.01 -3.69 -6.98
N VAL A 81 5.13 -4.43 -6.29
CA VAL A 81 3.74 -4.64 -6.71
C VAL A 81 2.95 -3.32 -6.61
N ASN A 82 3.14 -2.56 -5.52
CA ASN A 82 2.48 -1.27 -5.30
C ASN A 82 2.73 -0.32 -6.48
N ALA A 83 4.00 -0.21 -6.92
CA ALA A 83 4.38 0.65 -8.04
C ALA A 83 3.80 0.19 -9.38
N LYS A 84 3.65 -1.13 -9.60
CA LYS A 84 3.02 -1.67 -10.80
C LYS A 84 1.54 -1.36 -10.85
N VAL A 85 0.82 -1.56 -9.73
CA VAL A 85 -0.60 -1.24 -9.61
C VAL A 85 -0.82 0.25 -9.80
N LEU A 86 -0.04 1.11 -9.13
CA LEU A 86 -0.15 2.57 -9.28
C LEU A 86 0.08 3.02 -10.72
N LYS A 87 1.15 2.54 -11.36
CA LYS A 87 1.47 2.92 -12.75
C LYS A 87 0.36 2.50 -13.70
N TRP A 88 -0.15 1.28 -13.58
CA TRP A 88 -1.24 0.78 -14.41
C TRP A 88 -2.52 1.59 -14.15
N GLY A 89 -2.88 1.83 -12.89
CA GLY A 89 -4.06 2.59 -12.52
C GLY A 89 -4.05 4.02 -13.07
N GLN A 90 -2.90 4.71 -13.00
CA GLN A 90 -2.73 6.05 -13.59
C GLN A 90 -2.85 6.05 -15.13
N GLN A 91 -2.57 4.94 -15.79
CA GLN A 91 -2.66 4.82 -17.25
C GLN A 91 -4.08 4.51 -17.70
N GLU A 92 -4.75 3.55 -17.07
CA GLU A 92 -6.08 3.08 -17.47
C GLU A 92 -7.22 3.92 -16.87
N TYR A 93 -6.99 4.49 -15.68
CA TYR A 93 -7.97 5.31 -14.95
C TYR A 93 -7.34 6.63 -14.50
N PRO A 94 -6.92 7.51 -15.43
CA PRO A 94 -6.20 8.76 -15.11
C PRO A 94 -7.02 9.78 -14.30
N ASN A 95 -8.35 9.59 -14.23
CA ASN A 95 -9.26 10.47 -13.49
C ASN A 95 -9.62 9.93 -12.09
N HIS A 96 -9.04 8.81 -11.66
CA HIS A 96 -9.21 8.28 -10.31
C HIS A 96 -8.04 8.69 -9.40
N ASP A 97 -8.35 8.85 -8.11
CA ASP A 97 -7.34 9.12 -7.10
C ASP A 97 -6.75 7.81 -6.59
N TRP A 98 -5.65 7.37 -7.21
CA TRP A 98 -4.91 6.17 -6.83
C TRP A 98 -3.94 6.41 -5.66
N LEU A 99 -3.84 7.65 -5.17
CA LEU A 99 -2.84 8.08 -4.21
C LEU A 99 -3.50 8.76 -3.01
N LYS A 100 -3.58 8.04 -1.90
CA LYS A 100 -4.01 8.62 -0.63
C LYS A 100 -2.83 9.28 0.08
N TYR A 101 -2.44 10.47 -0.38
CA TYR A 101 -1.63 11.38 0.42
C TYR A 101 -2.52 12.33 1.22
N SER A 102 -2.42 12.27 2.55
CA SER A 102 -2.84 13.40 3.37
C SER A 102 -1.71 14.44 3.34
N TYR A 103 -1.93 15.57 2.66
CA TYR A 103 -1.04 16.72 2.76
C TYR A 103 -1.12 17.27 4.18
N ILE A 104 -0.26 16.79 5.07
CA ILE A 104 -0.05 17.47 6.35
C ILE A 104 0.88 18.66 6.08
N ILE A 105 0.30 19.81 5.75
CA ILE A 105 1.01 21.09 5.79
C ILE A 105 1.27 21.40 7.27
N ARG A 106 2.33 20.85 7.86
CA ARG A 106 2.85 21.38 9.12
C ARG A 106 3.69 22.61 8.78
N SER A 107 3.23 23.80 9.15
CA SER A 107 4.14 24.93 9.26
C SER A 107 5.20 24.54 10.29
N LEU A 108 6.43 24.32 9.83
CA LEU A 108 7.59 24.15 10.71
C LEU A 108 7.82 25.47 11.43
N THR A 109 7.10 25.69 12.52
CA THR A 109 7.30 26.84 13.40
C THR A 109 8.33 26.40 14.44
N ARG A 110 9.58 26.77 14.17
CA ARG A 110 10.79 26.67 15.02
C ARG A 110 11.63 25.40 14.86
N MET A 111 12.69 25.56 14.08
CA MET A 111 13.95 24.85 14.30
C MET A 111 14.75 25.66 15.35
N TRP A 112 14.92 25.12 16.55
CA TRP A 112 15.89 25.66 17.50
C TRP A 112 17.28 25.22 17.04
N MET A 113 18.09 26.17 16.56
CA MET A 113 19.53 25.96 16.49
C MET A 113 20.09 26.24 17.88
N ILE A 114 20.51 25.17 18.55
CA ILE A 114 21.40 25.25 19.71
C ILE A 114 22.76 25.75 19.21
N GLY A 115 23.18 26.90 19.72
CA GLY A 115 24.54 27.43 19.58
C GLY A 115 25.41 27.06 20.77
#